data_AF-A0A845XBN0-F1
#
_entry.id   AF-A0A845XBN0-F1
#
_cell.length_a   1.000
_cell.length_b   1.000
_cell.length_c   1.000
_cell.angle_alpha   90.00
_cell.angle_beta   90.00
_cell.angle_gamma   90.00
#
_symmetry.space_group_name_H-M   'P 1'
#
loop_
_entity.id
_entity.type
_entity.pdbx_description
1 polymer ?
#
loop_
_entity_poly.entity_id
_entity_poly.type
_entity_poly.pdbx_seq_one_letter_code
_entity_poly.pdbx_strand_id
1 'polypeptide(L)' 'MVQLHPQFLPQEGKTEFVVLPYAEFLALQELLEDLEDWEDLQAAKAEDKGEPSLSLEEVKRELDLL' A
#
# COMPACT_ATOMS: atom_id res chain seq x y z
N MET A 1 -6.02 0.11 12.72
CA MET A 1 -7.42 -0.08 12.31
C MET A 1 -8.05 1.29 12.17
N VAL A 2 -8.52 1.62 10.97
CA VAL A 2 -9.22 2.89 10.72
C VAL A 2 -10.65 2.75 11.24
N GLN A 3 -11.05 3.67 12.13
CA GLN A 3 -12.42 3.74 12.60
C GLN A 3 -13.24 4.53 11.57
N LEU A 4 -14.28 3.89 11.02
CA LEU A 4 -15.16 4.50 10.01
C LEU A 4 -16.54 4.81 10.60
N HIS A 5 -17.13 5.93 10.18
CA HIS A 5 -18.48 6.37 10.51
C HIS A 5 -19.29 6.59 9.22
N PRO A 6 -19.59 5.51 8.48
CA PRO A 6 -20.29 5.61 7.21
C PRO A 6 -21.75 6.03 7.37
N GLN A 7 -22.21 6.90 6.48
CA GLN A 7 -23.62 7.13 6.23
C GLN A 7 -24.01 6.47 4.90
N PHE A 8 -24.96 5.54 4.97
CA PHE A 8 -25.42 4.79 3.81
C PHE A 8 -26.59 5.51 3.12
N LEU A 9 -26.51 5.63 1.79
CA LEU A 9 -27.56 6.23 0.96
C LEU A 9 -28.21 5.15 0.08
N PRO A 10 -29.53 4.94 0.21
CA PRO A 10 -30.25 3.99 -0.63
C PRO A 10 -30.61 4.59 -1.99
N GLN A 11 -30.42 3.80 -3.05
CA GLN A 11 -30.94 4.04 -4.39
C GLN A 11 -31.79 2.82 -4.78
N GLU A 12 -33.02 3.07 -5.27
CA GLU A 12 -33.98 2.01 -5.65
C GLU A 12 -34.23 0.94 -4.55
N GLY A 13 -34.16 1.35 -3.28
CA GLY A 13 -34.36 0.46 -2.13
C GLY A 13 -33.15 -0.41 -1.76
N LYS A 14 -32.00 -0.24 -2.43
CA LYS A 14 -30.73 -0.87 -2.08
C LYS A 14 -29.71 0.17 -1.66
N THR A 15 -28.87 -0.15 -0.68
CA THR A 15 -27.76 0.73 -0.30
C THR A 15 -26.68 0.63 -1.38
N GLU A 16 -26.53 1.69 -2.19
CA GLU A 16 -25.56 1.72 -3.29
C GLU A 16 -24.39 2.68 -3.02
N PHE A 17 -24.60 3.69 -2.17
CA PHE A 17 -23.58 4.70 -1.89
C PHE A 17 -23.32 4.82 -0.40
N VAL A 18 -22.09 5.26 -0.08
CA VAL A 18 -21.66 5.59 1.27
C VAL A 18 -21.02 6.96 1.26
N VAL A 19 -21.36 7.76 2.27
CA VAL A 19 -20.70 9.02 2.56
C VAL A 19 -19.79 8.79 3.77
N LEU A 20 -18.52 9.16 3.61
CA LEU A 20 -17.52 9.13 4.67
C LEU A 20 -17.05 10.56 4.96
N PRO A 21 -16.75 10.91 6.23
CA PRO A 21 -15.92 12.05 6.53
C PRO A 21 -14.63 12.01 5.72
N TYR A 22 -14.22 13.15 5.17
CA TYR A 22 -13.08 13.19 4.25
C TYR A 22 -11.78 12.64 4.87
N ALA A 23 -11.53 12.93 6.15
CA ALA A 23 -10.38 12.38 6.88
C ALA A 23 -10.40 10.85 6.95
N GLU A 24 -11.58 10.23 7.07
CA GLU A 24 -11.72 8.78 7.09
C GLU A 24 -11.52 8.16 5.70
N PHE A 25 -11.96 8.86 4.66
CA PHE A 25 -11.67 8.47 3.28
C PHE A 25 -10.16 8.50 3.01
N LEU A 26 -9.46 9.57 3.40
CA LEU A 26 -8.01 9.66 3.27
C LEU A 26 -7.29 8.55 4.04
N ALA A 27 -7.67 8.30 5.30
CA ALA A 27 -7.09 7.22 6.08
C ALA A 27 -7.32 5.83 5.46
N LEU A 28 -8.44 5.64 4.74
CA LEU A 28 -8.68 4.41 3.99
C LEU A 28 -7.77 4.31 2.76
N GLN A 29 -7.53 5.41 2.05
CA GLN A 29 -6.59 5.44 0.92
C GLN A 29 -5.16 5.10 1.38
N GLU A 30 -4.68 5.75 2.44
CA GLU A 30 -3.34 5.48 3.01
C GLU A 30 -3.20 4.00 3.41
N LEU A 31 -4.23 3.41 4.04
CA LEU A 31 -4.21 1.99 4.41
C LEU A 31 -4.13 1.06 3.19
N LEU A 32 -4.75 1.44 2.07
CA LEU A 32 -4.71 0.66 0.84
C LEU A 32 -3.35 0.77 0.16
N GLU A 33 -2.76 1.97 0.15
CA GLU A 33 -1.39 2.21 -0.36
C GLU A 33 -0.37 1.40 0.45
N ASP A 34 -0.46 1.41 1.79
CA ASP A 34 0.40 0.60 2.66
C ASP A 34 0.28 -0.91 2.37
N LEU A 35 -0.93 -1.37 1.99
CA LEU A 35 -1.16 -2.77 1.64
C LEU A 35 -0.51 -3.11 0.30
N GLU A 36 -0.65 -2.24 -0.70
CA GLU A 36 -0.02 -2.40 -2.02
C GLU A 36 1.51 -2.44 -1.90
N ASP A 37 2.10 -1.51 -1.15
CA ASP A 37 3.55 -1.50 -0.85
C ASP A 37 4.00 -2.80 -0.18
N TRP A 38 3.18 -3.36 0.71
CA TRP A 38 3.48 -4.63 1.34
C TRP A 38 3.43 -5.80 0.36
N GLU A 39 2.43 -5.84 -0.53
CA GLU A 39 2.31 -6.87 -1.58
C GLU A 39 3.50 -6.82 -2.53
N ASP A 40 3.89 -5.63 -2.97
CA ASP A 40 5.08 -5.39 -3.80
C ASP A 40 6.36 -5.88 -3.12
N LEU A 41 6.52 -5.58 -1.82
CA LEU A 41 7.66 -6.08 -1.04
C LEU A 41 7.68 -7.62 -0.97
N GLN A 42 6.53 -8.27 -0.80
CA GLN A 42 6.47 -9.74 -0.80
C GLN A 42 6.83 -10.32 -2.17
N ALA A 43 6.34 -9.71 -3.25
CA ALA A 43 6.66 -10.11 -4.61
C ALA A 43 8.16 -9.98 -4.90
N ALA A 44 8.76 -8.83 -4.60
CA ALA A 44 10.19 -8.59 -4.76
C ALA A 44 11.04 -9.59 -3.95
N LYS A 45 10.66 -9.88 -2.70
CA LYS A 45 11.36 -10.89 -1.88
C LYS A 45 11.25 -12.31 -2.43
N ALA A 46 10.13 -12.63 -3.08
CA ALA A 46 9.94 -13.93 -3.70
C ALA A 46 10.79 -14.07 -4.98
N GLU A 47 10.91 -12.99 -5.76
CA GLU A 47 11.76 -12.93 -6.96
C GLU A 47 13.26 -12.97 -6.62
N ASP A 48 13.69 -12.21 -5.61
CA ASP A 48 15.07 -12.15 -5.12
C ASP A 48 15.48 -13.39 -4.30
N LYS A 49 14.59 -14.37 -4.16
CA LYS A 49 14.81 -15.52 -3.27
C LYS A 49 15.92 -16.43 -3.78
N GLY A 50 17.04 -16.40 -3.09
CA GLY A 50 18.20 -17.25 -3.37
C GLY A 50 19.23 -16.59 -4.27
N GLU A 51 18.98 -15.35 -4.69
CA GLU A 51 19.98 -14.51 -5.33
C GLU A 51 21.06 -14.09 -4.31
N PRO A 52 22.33 -13.96 -4.75
CA PRO A 52 23.40 -13.48 -3.88
C PRO A 52 23.16 -12.02 -3.50
N SER A 53 23.29 -11.71 -2.21
CA SER A 53 23.25 -10.32 -1.76
C SER A 53 24.54 -9.58 -2.12
N LEU A 54 24.41 -8.31 -2.49
CA LEU A 54 25.54 -7.42 -2.74
C LEU A 54 25.89 -6.65 -1.47
N SER A 55 27.18 -6.43 -1.23
CA SER A 55 27.65 -5.53 -0.18
C SER A 55 27.40 -4.06 -0.55
N LEU A 56 27.31 -3.20 0.46
CA LEU A 56 27.15 -1.77 0.25
C LEU A 56 28.30 -1.16 -0.60
N GLU A 57 29.52 -1.69 -0.51
CA GLU A 57 30.66 -1.23 -1.30
C GLU A 57 30.50 -1.58 -2.78
N GLU A 58 30.00 -2.78 -3.08
CA GLU A 58 29.72 -3.23 -4.45
C GLU A 58 28.63 -2.36 -5.08
N VAL A 59 27.53 -2.12 -4.36
CA VAL A 59 26.44 -1.26 -4.83
C VAL A 59 26.92 0.18 -5.08
N LYS A 60 27.76 0.74 -4.19
CA LYS A 60 28.30 2.10 -4.38
C LYS A 60 29.18 2.20 -5.63
N ARG A 61 29.96 1.17 -5.93
CA ARG A 61 30.79 1.11 -7.15
C ARG A 61 29.93 0.97 -8.41
N GLU A 62 28.84 0.21 -8.37
CA GLU A 62 27.91 0.06 -9.50
C GLU A 62 27.13 1.34 -9.80
N LEU A 63 26.77 2.11 -8.77
CA LEU A 63 26.02 3.36 -8.89
C LEU A 63 26.89 4.62 -9.07
N ASP A 64 28.21 4.45 -9.25
CA ASP A 64 29.19 5.54 -9.42
C ASP A 64 29.16 6.57 -8.26
N LEU A 65 28.97 6.07 -7.04
CA LEU A 65 28.95 6.87 -5.81
C LEU A 65 30.31 6.91 -5.10
N LEU A 66 31.35 6.28 -5.68
CA LEU A 66 32.73 6.20 -5.20
C LEU A 66 33.74 6.08 -6.34
#